data_AF-K2CLQ4-F1
#
_entry.id   AF-K2CLQ4-F1
#
_cell.length_a   1.000
_cell.length_b   1.000
_cell.length_c   1.000
_cell.angle_alpha   90.00
_cell.angle_beta   90.00
_cell.angle_gamma   90.00
#
_symmetry.space_group_name_H-M   'P 1'
#
loop_
_entity.id
_entity.type
_entity.pdbx_description
1 polymer ?
#
loop_
_entity_poly.entity_id
_entity_poly.type
_entity_poly.pdbx_seq_one_letter_code
_entity_poly.pdbx_strand_id
1 'polypeptide(L)'
;MLYRGYPIQQLAEKSDFLEVCYLLLNAQLPTASQKKQFFKTINHHTLVHEQMRSFFNGFRRDAHPMAVMLGVVGALSAFYHDSLDIKNPEHRELAAYRLIAKMPTMAAMCYKYSIGQPFCFPQNKRDYTENFLYMMFSVP
;
A
#
# COMPACT_ATOMS: atom_id res chain seq x y z
N MET A 1 -17.76 16.69 -7.13
CA MET A 1 -16.34 16.42 -6.81
C MET A 1 -15.70 15.81 -8.04
N LEU A 2 -14.52 16.29 -8.45
CA LEU A 2 -13.82 15.86 -9.67
C LEU A 2 -12.39 15.44 -9.32
N TYR A 3 -11.90 14.36 -9.92
CA TYR A 3 -10.48 13.98 -9.88
C TYR A 3 -9.86 14.20 -11.24
N ARG A 4 -8.94 15.17 -11.34
CA ARG A 4 -8.25 15.53 -12.61
C ARG A 4 -9.21 15.76 -13.79
N GLY A 5 -10.40 16.30 -13.51
CA GLY A 5 -11.44 16.57 -14.50
C GLY A 5 -12.52 15.48 -14.64
N TYR A 6 -12.32 14.29 -14.07
CA TYR A 6 -13.27 13.19 -14.14
C TYR A 6 -14.25 13.19 -12.95
N PRO A 7 -15.57 13.04 -13.17
CA PRO A 7 -16.54 12.87 -12.09
C PRO A 7 -16.28 11.63 -11.24
N ILE A 8 -16.34 11.78 -9.92
CA ILE A 8 -16.05 10.68 -8.98
C ILE A 8 -16.99 9.48 -9.17
N GLN A 9 -18.27 9.71 -9.52
CA GLN A 9 -19.23 8.64 -9.79
C GLN A 9 -18.81 7.78 -10.98
N GLN A 10 -18.28 8.41 -12.05
CA GLN A 10 -17.81 7.69 -13.23
C GLN A 10 -16.58 6.84 -12.91
N LEU A 11 -15.66 7.36 -12.08
CA LEU A 11 -14.49 6.61 -11.65
C LEU A 11 -14.88 5.43 -10.76
N ALA A 12 -15.83 5.62 -9.83
CA ALA A 12 -16.27 4.56 -8.93
C ALA A 12 -17.01 3.41 -9.66
N GLU A 13 -17.76 3.72 -10.73
CA GLU A 13 -18.51 2.71 -11.48
C GLU A 13 -17.66 1.99 -12.55
N LYS A 14 -16.68 2.68 -13.15
CA LYS A 14 -16.02 2.22 -14.39
C LYS A 14 -14.52 2.03 -14.29
N SER A 15 -13.90 2.34 -13.14
CA SER A 15 -12.45 2.30 -12.98
C SER A 15 -12.06 1.50 -11.73
N ASP A 16 -10.84 0.99 -11.73
CA ASP A 16 -10.28 0.26 -10.59
C ASP A 16 -9.49 1.19 -9.67
N PHE A 17 -9.29 0.79 -8.40
CA PHE A 17 -8.53 1.59 -7.43
C PHE A 17 -7.14 1.98 -7.95
N LEU A 18 -6.40 1.05 -8.56
CA LEU A 18 -5.06 1.32 -9.09
C LEU A 18 -5.06 2.25 -10.31
N GLU A 19 -6.11 2.24 -11.14
CA GLU A 19 -6.23 3.21 -12.23
C GLU A 19 -6.46 4.62 -11.69
N VAL A 20 -7.30 4.75 -10.66
CA VAL A 20 -7.51 6.03 -9.97
C VAL A 20 -6.24 6.51 -9.29
N CYS A 21 -5.45 5.63 -8.67
CA CYS A 21 -4.13 5.98 -8.13
C CYS A 21 -3.20 6.50 -9.24
N TYR A 22 -3.14 5.82 -10.38
CA TYR A 22 -2.35 6.26 -11.52
C TYR A 22 -2.81 7.63 -12.02
N LEU A 23 -4.12 7.85 -12.15
CA LEU A 23 -4.72 9.14 -12.54
C LEU A 23 -4.30 10.28 -11.61
N LEU A 24 -4.35 10.05 -10.29
CA LEU A 24 -4.01 11.08 -9.31
C LEU A 24 -2.52 11.44 -9.37
N LEU A 25 -1.65 10.44 -9.56
CA LEU A 25 -0.20 10.62 -9.68
C LEU A 25 0.22 11.28 -11.00
N ASN A 26 -0.28 10.77 -12.13
CA ASN A 26 0.17 11.15 -13.48
C ASN A 26 -0.74 12.15 -14.20
N ALA A 27 -1.81 12.60 -13.54
CA ALA A 27 -2.82 13.53 -14.04
C ALA A 27 -3.65 13.05 -15.26
N GLN A 28 -3.40 11.84 -15.78
CA GLN A 28 -4.13 11.23 -16.89
C GLN A 28 -4.45 9.76 -16.61
N LEU A 29 -5.51 9.24 -17.24
CA LEU A 29 -5.85 7.82 -17.16
C LEU A 29 -4.77 6.98 -17.88
N PRO A 30 -4.43 5.79 -17.35
CA PRO A 30 -3.41 4.94 -17.95
C PRO A 30 -3.89 4.32 -19.26
N THR A 31 -2.98 4.18 -20.22
CA THR A 31 -3.16 3.22 -21.33
C THR A 31 -3.07 1.78 -20.83
N ALA A 32 -3.55 0.80 -21.60
CA ALA A 32 -3.50 -0.61 -21.21
C ALA A 32 -2.07 -1.10 -20.86
N SER A 33 -1.06 -0.61 -21.59
CA SER A 33 0.35 -0.92 -21.31
C SER A 33 0.82 -0.31 -19.99
N GLN A 34 0.52 0.97 -19.77
CA GLN A 34 0.86 1.68 -18.53
C GLN A 34 0.16 1.07 -17.31
N LYS A 35 -1.12 0.69 -17.44
CA LYS A 35 -1.87 0.01 -16.38
C LYS A 35 -1.17 -1.29 -15.98
N LYS A 36 -0.80 -2.12 -16.97
CA LYS A 36 -0.12 -3.40 -16.73
C LYS A 36 1.24 -3.22 -16.09
N GLN A 37 2.02 -2.22 -16.53
CA GLN A 37 3.31 -1.90 -15.93
C GLN A 37 3.15 -1.41 -14.49
N PHE A 38 2.24 -0.47 -14.25
CA PHE A 38 1.97 0.07 -12.91
C PHE A 38 1.53 -1.03 -11.95
N PHE A 39 0.57 -1.87 -12.36
CA PHE A 39 0.13 -3.04 -11.59
C PHE A 39 1.30 -3.96 -11.23
N LYS A 40 2.15 -4.28 -12.21
CA LYS A 40 3.33 -5.12 -11.98
C LYS A 40 4.27 -4.48 -10.96
N THR A 41 4.57 -3.18 -11.09
CA THR A 41 5.44 -2.44 -10.16
C THR A 41 4.88 -2.47 -8.74
N ILE A 42 3.59 -2.18 -8.56
CA ILE A 42 2.94 -2.21 -7.26
C ILE A 42 3.01 -3.61 -6.64
N ASN A 43 2.67 -4.66 -7.39
CA ASN A 43 2.71 -6.04 -6.89
C ASN A 43 4.10 -6.48 -6.43
N HIS A 44 5.17 -6.02 -7.11
CA HIS A 44 6.55 -6.35 -6.71
C HIS A 44 6.98 -5.66 -5.41
N HIS A 45 6.29 -4.61 -4.96
CA HIS A 45 6.64 -3.86 -3.76
C HIS A 45 5.72 -4.11 -2.55
N THR A 46 4.78 -5.05 -2.65
CA THR A 46 3.80 -5.35 -1.58
C THR A 46 4.42 -5.91 -0.29
N LEU A 47 5.52 -6.67 -0.40
CA LEU A 47 6.21 -7.27 0.74
C LEU A 47 6.89 -6.20 1.60
N VAL A 48 6.71 -6.30 2.92
CA VAL A 48 7.46 -5.50 3.91
C VAL A 48 8.65 -6.29 4.43
N HIS A 49 9.69 -5.58 4.86
CA HIS A 49 10.90 -6.21 5.41
C HIS A 49 10.56 -7.00 6.68
N GLU A 50 11.13 -8.19 6.87
CA GLU A 50 10.75 -9.06 8.00
C GLU A 50 11.01 -8.45 9.37
N GLN A 51 12.06 -7.63 9.52
CA GLN A 51 12.32 -6.89 10.77
C GLN A 51 11.16 -5.97 11.18
N MET A 52 10.29 -5.57 10.24
CA MET A 52 9.06 -4.84 10.55
C MET A 52 8.15 -5.66 11.46
N ARG A 53 8.11 -6.99 11.32
CA ARG A 53 7.33 -7.88 12.21
C ARG A 53 7.77 -7.75 13.66
N SER A 54 9.07 -7.64 13.91
CA SER A 54 9.60 -7.41 15.26
C SER A 54 9.23 -6.02 15.80
N PHE A 55 9.15 -5.01 14.93
CA PHE A 55 8.72 -3.67 15.30
C PHE A 55 7.27 -3.64 15.82
N PHE A 56 6.36 -4.44 15.23
CA PHE A 56 4.99 -4.57 15.73
C PHE A 56 4.91 -5.05 17.19
N ASN A 57 5.82 -5.93 17.62
CA ASN A 57 5.87 -6.44 18.99
C ASN A 57 6.25 -5.36 20.02
N GLY A 58 6.77 -4.21 19.59
CA GLY A 58 7.05 -3.07 20.47
C GLY A 58 5.79 -2.32 20.92
N PHE A 59 4.66 -2.49 20.24
CA PHE A 59 3.40 -1.89 20.63
C PHE A 59 2.66 -2.76 21.64
N ARG A 60 1.88 -2.14 22.54
CA ARG A 60 0.94 -2.88 23.38
C ARG A 60 -0.16 -3.51 22.50
N ARG A 61 -0.69 -4.66 22.93
CA ARG A 61 -1.78 -5.36 22.22
C ARG A 61 -3.10 -4.59 22.18
N ASP A 62 -3.32 -3.71 23.15
CA ASP A 62 -4.48 -2.82 23.26
C ASP A 62 -4.29 -1.47 22.56
N ALA A 63 -3.17 -1.28 21.84
CA ALA A 63 -2.92 -0.07 21.09
C ALA A 63 -3.96 0.11 19.97
N HIS A 64 -4.47 1.34 19.83
CA HIS A 64 -5.40 1.65 18.75
C HIS A 64 -4.72 1.44 17.38
N PRO A 65 -5.35 0.74 16.40
CA PRO A 65 -4.71 0.40 15.13
C PRO A 65 -4.13 1.60 14.38
N MET A 66 -4.77 2.78 14.45
CA MET A 66 -4.23 4.00 13.85
C MET A 66 -2.90 4.48 14.47
N ALA A 67 -2.71 4.29 15.77
CA ALA A 67 -1.46 4.65 16.44
C ALA A 67 -0.31 3.73 16.01
N VAL A 68 -0.59 2.43 15.90
CA VAL A 68 0.35 1.44 15.36
C VAL A 68 0.69 1.76 13.91
N MET A 69 -0.34 2.05 13.09
CA MET A 69 -0.17 2.41 11.68
C MET A 69 0.74 3.62 11.50
N LEU A 70 0.52 4.69 12.28
CA LEU A 70 1.36 5.89 12.23
C LEU A 70 2.83 5.58 12.54
N GLY A 71 3.09 4.81 13.60
CA GLY A 71 4.44 4.42 13.99
C GLY A 71 5.15 3.55 12.95
N VAL A 72 4.44 2.57 12.39
CA VAL A 72 4.97 1.64 11.38
C VAL A 72 5.28 2.37 10.06
N VAL A 73 4.38 3.26 9.61
CA VAL A 73 4.61 4.07 8.41
C VAL A 73 5.81 4.99 8.61
N GLY A 74 5.95 5.62 9.78
CA GLY A 74 7.13 6.42 10.12
C GLY A 74 8.43 5.59 10.11
N ALA A 75 8.39 4.38 10.65
CA ALA A 75 9.53 3.46 10.68
C ALA A 75 10.02 3.05 9.28
N LEU A 76 9.18 3.09 8.24
CA LEU A 76 9.61 2.81 6.86
C LEU A 76 10.78 3.69 6.42
N SER A 77 10.87 4.93 6.92
CA SER A 77 11.98 5.84 6.60
C SER A 77 13.36 5.25 6.99
N ALA A 78 13.41 4.43 8.04
CA ALA A 78 14.64 3.76 8.48
C ALA A 78 15.00 2.55 7.60
N PHE A 79 14.01 1.89 6.98
CA PHE A 79 14.22 0.71 6.13
C PHE A 79 14.48 1.05 4.66
N TYR A 80 14.00 2.20 4.19
CA TYR A 80 14.04 2.59 2.78
C TYR A 80 14.81 3.92 2.59
N HIS A 81 15.98 4.01 3.21
CA HIS A 81 16.81 5.23 3.19
C HIS A 81 17.47 5.51 1.84
N ASP A 82 17.56 4.50 0.99
CA ASP A 82 18.08 4.47 -0.37
C ASP A 82 17.29 5.35 -1.35
N SER A 83 16.09 5.84 -0.98
CA SER A 83 15.21 6.62 -1.86
C SER A 83 14.65 7.89 -1.20
N LEU A 84 15.44 8.55 -0.37
CA LEU A 84 14.99 9.72 0.42
C LEU A 84 15.36 11.09 -0.16
N ASP A 85 16.09 11.15 -1.28
CA ASP A 85 16.37 12.43 -1.92
C ASP A 85 15.11 13.05 -2.56
N ILE A 86 14.57 14.07 -1.90
CA ILE A 86 13.36 14.80 -2.31
C ILE A 86 13.60 15.58 -3.62
N LYS A 87 14.85 15.92 -3.94
CA LYS A 87 15.17 16.64 -5.19
C LYS A 87 15.19 15.72 -6.40
N ASN A 88 15.42 14.42 -6.20
CA ASN A 88 15.42 13.45 -7.28
C ASN A 88 13.97 13.02 -7.65
N PRO A 89 13.50 13.27 -8.89
CA PRO A 89 12.17 12.85 -9.33
C PRO A 89 11.95 11.33 -9.25
N GLU A 90 12.96 10.52 -9.57
CA GLU A 90 12.85 9.05 -9.56
C GLU A 90 12.69 8.51 -8.14
N HIS A 91 13.39 9.10 -7.16
CA HIS A 91 13.24 8.73 -5.75
C HIS A 91 11.84 9.04 -5.24
N ARG A 92 11.27 10.19 -5.63
CA ARG A 92 9.90 10.56 -5.26
C ARG A 92 8.87 9.60 -5.86
N GLU A 93 9.04 9.22 -7.11
CA GLU A 93 8.16 8.25 -7.78
C GLU A 93 8.25 6.88 -7.11
N LEU A 94 9.47 6.39 -6.87
CA LEU A 94 9.69 5.11 -6.20
C LEU A 94 9.13 5.09 -4.78
N ALA A 95 9.29 6.19 -4.02
CA ALA A 95 8.71 6.32 -2.69
C ALA A 95 7.17 6.28 -2.73
N ALA A 96 6.54 6.97 -3.68
CA ALA A 96 5.10 6.93 -3.88
C ALA A 96 4.60 5.51 -4.21
N TYR A 97 5.28 4.80 -5.11
CA TYR A 97 4.94 3.42 -5.46
C TYR A 97 5.13 2.45 -4.29
N ARG A 98 6.23 2.56 -3.55
CA ARG A 98 6.49 1.76 -2.35
C ARG A 98 5.39 2.01 -1.30
N LEU A 99 4.97 3.25 -1.08
CA LEU A 99 3.90 3.57 -0.14
C LEU A 99 2.56 2.96 -0.56
N ILE A 100 2.14 3.14 -1.82
CA ILE A 100 0.87 2.57 -2.33
C ILE A 100 0.88 1.04 -2.22
N ALA A 101 2.00 0.40 -2.52
CA ALA A 101 2.14 -1.06 -2.46
C ALA A 101 2.13 -1.62 -1.05
N LYS A 102 2.79 -0.95 -0.09
CA LYS A 102 2.99 -1.46 1.28
C LYS A 102 1.86 -1.08 2.23
N MET A 103 1.10 -0.02 1.93
CA MET A 103 0.01 0.46 2.79
C MET A 103 -1.00 -0.64 3.15
N PRO A 104 -1.50 -1.46 2.20
CA PRO A 104 -2.44 -2.54 2.51
C PRO A 104 -1.83 -3.61 3.41
N THR A 105 -0.57 -3.99 3.16
CA THR A 105 0.15 -4.98 3.97
C THR A 105 0.28 -4.50 5.41
N MET A 106 0.70 -3.25 5.61
CA MET A 106 0.83 -2.67 6.96
C MET A 106 -0.52 -2.51 7.66
N ALA A 107 -1.56 -2.07 6.94
CA ALA A 107 -2.91 -1.95 7.48
C ALA A 107 -3.47 -3.31 7.92
N ALA A 108 -3.27 -4.35 7.10
CA ALA A 108 -3.66 -5.71 7.44
C ALA A 108 -2.89 -6.26 8.63
N MET A 109 -1.58 -6.00 8.72
CA MET A 109 -0.78 -6.35 9.90
C MET A 109 -1.27 -5.63 11.16
N CYS A 110 -1.62 -4.34 11.09
CA CYS A 110 -2.18 -3.59 12.22
C CYS A 110 -3.48 -4.23 12.72
N TYR A 111 -4.36 -4.62 11.80
CA TYR A 111 -5.62 -5.30 12.15
C TYR A 111 -5.38 -6.69 12.77
N LYS A 112 -4.55 -7.53 12.13
CA LYS A 112 -4.19 -8.84 12.68
C LYS A 112 -3.54 -8.73 14.06
N TYR A 113 -2.70 -7.70 14.25
CA TYR A 113 -2.03 -7.45 15.52
C TYR A 113 -3.03 -7.13 16.65
N SER A 114 -4.03 -6.29 16.37
CA SER A 114 -5.03 -5.86 17.36
C SER A 114 -5.96 -6.99 17.79
N ILE A 115 -6.22 -7.96 16.91
CA ILE A 115 -7.05 -9.15 17.22
C ILE A 115 -6.22 -10.37 17.65
N GLY A 116 -4.89 -10.25 17.77
CA GLY A 116 -4.02 -11.34 18.23
C GLY A 116 -3.76 -12.45 17.21
N GLN A 117 -4.10 -12.26 15.93
CA GLN A 117 -3.94 -13.26 14.88
C GLN A 117 -2.56 -13.18 14.19
N PRO A 118 -2.10 -14.27 13.56
CA PRO A 118 -0.86 -14.26 12.78
C PRO A 118 -0.99 -13.38 11.53
N PHE A 119 0.13 -12.79 11.13
CA PHE A 119 0.22 -11.99 9.91
C PHE A 119 0.12 -12.87 8.67
N CYS A 120 -0.56 -12.36 7.64
CA CYS A 120 -0.69 -13.00 6.34
C CYS A 120 0.19 -12.28 5.32
N PHE A 121 0.90 -13.06 4.50
CA PHE A 121 1.70 -12.52 3.41
C PHE A 121 0.83 -12.13 2.19
N PRO A 122 1.23 -11.09 1.44
CA PRO A 122 0.57 -10.74 0.19
C PRO A 122 0.72 -11.85 -0.87
N GLN A 123 -0.29 -12.00 -1.72
CA GLN A 123 -0.32 -12.95 -2.83
C GLN A 123 -0.35 -12.23 -4.19
N ASN A 124 0.73 -12.37 -4.96
CA ASN A 124 0.89 -11.72 -6.27
C ASN A 124 -0.13 -12.13 -7.34
N LYS A 125 -0.87 -13.23 -7.13
CA LYS A 125 -1.91 -13.70 -8.05
C LYS A 125 -3.22 -12.92 -7.93
N ARG A 126 -3.42 -12.20 -6.82
CA ARG A 126 -4.65 -11.47 -6.50
C ARG A 126 -4.54 -10.01 -6.93
N ASP A 127 -5.68 -9.39 -7.18
CA ASP A 127 -5.74 -7.95 -7.43
C ASP A 127 -5.54 -7.15 -6.12
N TYR A 128 -5.32 -5.84 -6.20
CA TYR A 128 -4.96 -4.98 -5.07
C TYR A 128 -5.95 -5.10 -3.89
N THR A 129 -7.24 -4.92 -4.18
CA THR A 129 -8.32 -4.95 -3.17
C THR A 129 -8.55 -6.37 -2.65
N GLU A 130 -8.48 -7.35 -3.54
CA GLU A 130 -8.64 -8.76 -3.20
C GLU A 130 -7.52 -9.24 -2.27
N ASN A 131 -6.28 -8.86 -2.57
CA ASN A 131 -5.11 -9.14 -1.75
C ASN A 131 -5.23 -8.48 -0.36
N PHE A 132 -5.73 -7.24 -0.29
CA PHE A 132 -5.97 -6.57 0.99
C PHE A 132 -6.98 -7.32 1.86
N LEU A 133 -8.14 -7.71 1.29
CA LEU A 133 -9.15 -8.49 2.01
C LEU A 133 -8.61 -9.86 2.44
N TYR A 134 -7.86 -10.53 1.57
CA TYR A 134 -7.18 -11.78 1.89
C TYR A 134 -6.26 -11.61 3.11
N MET A 135 -5.39 -10.61 3.13
CA MET A 135 -4.48 -10.38 4.25
C MET A 135 -5.20 -10.02 5.57
N MET A 136 -6.34 -9.34 5.48
CA MET A 136 -7.17 -8.97 6.65
C MET A 136 -7.85 -10.19 7.29
N PHE A 137 -8.46 -11.06 6.48
CA PHE A 137 -9.42 -12.05 6.97
C PHE A 137 -8.99 -13.51 6.81
N SER A 138 -7.93 -13.80 6.04
CA SER A 138 -7.39 -15.15 5.95
C SER A 138 -6.90 -15.62 7.32
N VAL A 139 -7.20 -16.87 7.65
CA VAL A 139 -6.70 -17.57 8.83
C VAL A 139 -5.94 -18.81 8.35
N PRO A 140 -4.84 -19.19 9.01
CA PRO A 140 -4.11 -20.41 8.69
C PRO A 140 -4.93 -21.68 8.98
#